data_AF-A0AAP0QQV2-F1
#
_entry.id   AF-A0AAP0QQV2-F1
#
_cell.length_a   1.000
_cell.length_b   1.000
_cell.length_c   1.000
_cell.angle_alpha   90.00
_cell.angle_beta   90.00
_cell.angle_gamma   90.00
#
_symmetry.space_group_name_H-M   'P 1'
#
loop_
_entity.id
_entity.type
_entity.pdbx_description
1 polymer ?
#
loop_
_entity_poly.entity_id
_entity_poly.type
_entity_poly.pdbx_seq_one_letter_code
_entity_poly.pdbx_strand_id
1 'polypeptide(L)'
;MDAFDATTTSSEILQHTATFISKTLAQPELRHRLLSTLHSKIPSSNQSNIILAAETLETAISTTTITASPSIQSSTLLLAKRLLLSSSSSNPPQNPFSSFLLSLIHHLCNQPINASLTLLNLFSLEPSLSRSEIAPVLFEELFLVHLLPVLHWHNEQRSSILSSSLSSLQSSSDHDDDESNEDNSVCDDVSVVVPCAKLLSKMSGSQASELKELERNYEELLDENCRVFANYFKQVLENSSDSGLIIITPPSVVLMKIEKVGGADQLHQKQDENIKSEEPQWENGRGFLRALWLLVPTSVVFVNARK
;
A
#
# COMPACT_ATOMS: atom_id res chain seq x y z
N MET A 1 -1.60 1.76 -26.86
CA MET A 1 -2.83 2.26 -26.23
C MET A 1 -2.39 2.76 -24.89
N ASP A 2 -2.53 4.06 -24.66
CA ASP A 2 -1.77 4.80 -23.66
C ASP A 2 -1.99 4.21 -22.26
N ALA A 3 -0.89 3.93 -21.56
CA ALA A 3 -0.95 3.76 -20.12
C ALA A 3 -1.71 4.96 -19.57
N PHE A 4 -2.77 4.72 -18.79
CA PHE A 4 -3.36 5.80 -18.00
C PHE A 4 -2.26 6.29 -17.04
N ASP A 5 -1.52 7.32 -17.47
CA ASP A 5 -0.57 8.04 -16.64
C ASP A 5 -1.40 8.86 -15.65
N ALA A 6 -1.91 8.17 -14.63
CA ALA A 6 -2.61 8.80 -13.52
C ALA A 6 -1.68 9.85 -12.94
N THR A 7 -2.00 11.12 -13.16
CA THR A 7 -1.18 12.23 -12.70
C THR A 7 -1.77 12.76 -11.42
N THR A 8 -1.10 12.52 -10.29
CA THR A 8 -1.53 13.07 -9.00
C THR A 8 -1.05 14.51 -8.84
N THR A 9 -1.97 15.41 -8.50
CA THR A 9 -1.70 16.83 -8.30
C THR A 9 -1.25 17.14 -6.87
N SER A 10 -0.53 18.26 -6.68
CA SER A 10 -0.14 18.76 -5.35
C SER A 10 -1.37 18.98 -4.43
N SER A 11 -2.48 19.50 -4.98
CA SER A 11 -3.70 19.73 -4.21
C SER A 11 -4.31 18.44 -3.67
N GLU A 12 -4.35 17.37 -4.47
CA GLU A 12 -4.85 16.05 -4.03
C GLU A 12 -3.97 15.48 -2.93
N ILE A 13 -2.64 15.53 -3.09
CA ILE A 13 -1.69 15.05 -2.07
C ILE A 13 -1.91 15.82 -0.76
N LEU A 14 -1.98 17.14 -0.81
CA LEU A 14 -2.21 17.98 0.38
C LEU A 14 -3.56 17.68 1.02
N GLN A 15 -4.62 17.49 0.23
CA GLN A 15 -5.95 17.20 0.75
C GLN A 15 -6.01 15.85 1.48
N HIS A 16 -5.51 14.78 0.86
CA HIS A 16 -5.56 13.43 1.42
C HIS A 16 -4.69 13.31 2.67
N THR A 17 -3.47 13.85 2.63
CA THR A 17 -2.57 13.87 3.78
C THR A 17 -3.11 14.73 4.94
N ALA A 18 -3.66 15.93 4.65
CA ALA A 18 -4.29 16.76 5.67
C ALA A 18 -5.49 16.05 6.31
N THR A 19 -6.34 15.38 5.50
CA THR A 19 -7.50 14.62 5.99
C THR A 19 -7.06 13.52 6.96
N PHE A 20 -6.04 12.75 6.60
CA PHE A 20 -5.47 11.72 7.47
C PHE A 20 -4.93 12.32 8.79
N ILE A 21 -4.16 13.40 8.72
CA ILE A 21 -3.56 14.04 9.90
C ILE A 21 -4.64 14.63 10.81
N SER A 22 -5.61 15.37 10.25
CA SER A 22 -6.70 15.96 11.03
C SER A 22 -7.55 14.90 11.72
N LYS A 23 -7.84 13.78 11.04
CA LYS A 23 -8.54 12.62 11.65
C LYS A 23 -7.74 12.04 12.82
N THR A 24 -6.44 11.88 12.64
CA THR A 24 -5.52 11.38 13.69
C THR A 24 -5.46 12.32 14.89
N LEU A 25 -5.42 13.64 14.66
CA LEU A 25 -5.44 14.62 15.75
C LEU A 25 -6.79 14.67 16.48
N ALA A 26 -7.90 14.48 15.76
CA ALA A 26 -9.24 14.48 16.35
C ALA A 26 -9.56 13.20 17.16
N GLN A 27 -8.91 12.08 16.87
CA GLN A 27 -9.22 10.78 17.47
C GLN A 27 -8.09 10.30 18.39
N PRO A 28 -8.21 10.47 19.74
CA PRO A 28 -7.14 10.12 20.67
C PRO A 28 -6.80 8.62 20.63
N GLU A 29 -7.79 7.74 20.59
CA GLU A 29 -7.57 6.28 20.51
C GLU A 29 -6.79 5.86 19.26
N LEU A 30 -7.14 6.44 18.11
CA LEU A 30 -6.42 6.21 16.86
C LEU A 30 -4.96 6.67 17.00
N ARG A 31 -4.76 7.88 17.51
CA ARG A 31 -3.41 8.42 17.71
C ARG A 31 -2.58 7.55 18.65
N HIS A 32 -3.11 7.15 19.80
CA HIS A 32 -2.40 6.29 20.76
C HIS A 32 -2.02 4.94 20.14
N ARG A 33 -2.93 4.31 19.40
CA ARG A 33 -2.65 3.07 18.66
C ARG A 33 -1.49 3.27 17.68
N LEU A 34 -1.54 4.32 16.85
CA LEU A 34 -0.50 4.61 15.87
C LEU A 34 0.86 4.90 16.51
N LEU A 35 0.87 5.68 17.60
CA LEU A 35 2.08 5.96 18.37
C LEU A 35 2.68 4.67 18.95
N SER A 36 1.83 3.80 19.53
CA SER A 36 2.27 2.51 20.08
C SER A 36 2.83 1.57 19.01
N THR A 37 2.14 1.45 17.87
CA THR A 37 2.61 0.65 16.72
C THR A 37 3.98 1.12 16.25
N LEU A 38 4.17 2.42 16.02
CA LEU A 38 5.44 2.98 15.56
C LEU A 38 6.54 2.88 16.62
N HIS A 39 6.18 3.03 17.90
CA HIS A 39 7.13 2.89 19.00
C HIS A 39 7.72 1.48 19.10
N SER A 40 6.92 0.44 18.84
CA SER A 40 7.39 -0.96 18.88
C SER A 40 8.53 -1.28 17.90
N LYS A 41 8.77 -0.42 16.91
CA LYS A 41 9.77 -0.59 15.85
C LYS A 41 11.08 0.15 16.10
N ILE A 42 11.23 0.89 17.21
CA ILE A 42 12.39 1.75 17.44
C ILE A 42 13.55 0.99 18.11
N PRO A 43 14.76 0.98 17.53
CA PRO A 43 15.96 0.46 18.19
C PRO A 43 16.31 1.24 19.46
N SER A 44 16.77 0.54 20.50
CA SER A 44 16.92 1.08 21.87
C SER A 44 17.87 2.27 22.07
N SER A 45 18.78 2.55 21.14
CA SER A 45 19.86 3.52 21.36
C SER A 45 19.46 5.00 21.29
N ASN A 46 18.28 5.34 20.73
CA ASN A 46 17.85 6.73 20.49
C ASN A 46 16.44 7.06 21.01
N GLN A 47 15.88 6.24 21.90
CA GLN A 47 14.45 6.29 22.27
C GLN A 47 14.06 7.50 23.14
N SER A 48 14.93 7.98 24.03
CA SER A 48 14.55 8.94 25.08
C SER A 48 14.01 10.27 24.54
N ASN A 49 14.68 10.87 23.56
CA ASN A 49 14.26 12.15 22.99
C ASN A 49 12.98 12.04 22.17
N ILE A 50 12.77 10.91 21.49
CA ILE A 50 11.60 10.70 20.63
C ILE A 50 10.36 10.43 21.48
N ILE A 51 10.51 9.66 22.56
CA ILE A 51 9.44 9.44 23.56
C ILE A 51 9.06 10.78 24.21
N LEU A 52 10.05 11.55 24.67
CA LEU A 52 9.80 12.87 25.27
C LEU A 52 9.10 13.83 24.28
N ALA A 53 9.48 13.78 23.00
CA ALA A 53 8.81 14.56 21.97
C ALA A 53 7.34 14.14 21.78
N ALA A 54 7.04 12.84 21.82
CA ALA A 54 5.68 12.32 21.73
C ALA A 54 4.83 12.78 22.94
N GLU A 55 5.36 12.67 24.16
CA GLU A 55 4.68 13.14 25.39
C GLU A 55 4.45 14.66 25.37
N THR A 56 5.44 15.41 24.90
CA THR A 56 5.35 16.88 24.72
C THR A 56 4.26 17.24 23.72
N LEU A 57 4.16 16.49 22.60
CA LEU A 57 3.12 16.68 21.60
C LEU A 57 1.72 16.36 22.16
N GLU A 58 1.55 15.24 22.87
CA GLU A 58 0.26 14.91 23.51
C GLU A 58 -0.17 15.98 24.52
N THR A 59 0.78 16.53 25.27
CA THR A 59 0.54 17.65 26.18
C THR A 59 0.12 18.90 25.40
N ALA A 60 0.79 19.22 24.29
CA ALA A 60 0.44 20.35 23.43
C ALA A 60 -0.97 20.20 22.83
N ILE A 61 -1.36 18.99 22.44
CA ILE A 61 -2.71 18.71 21.90
C ILE A 61 -3.76 18.83 23.00
N SER A 62 -3.51 18.23 24.17
CA SER A 62 -4.46 18.21 25.30
C SER A 62 -4.63 19.59 25.96
N THR A 63 -3.61 20.44 25.94
CA THR A 63 -3.70 21.81 26.51
C THR A 63 -4.52 22.76 25.63
N THR A 64 -4.67 22.47 24.34
CA THR A 64 -5.54 23.21 23.40
C THR A 64 -7.01 23.16 23.77
N THR A 65 -7.48 22.07 24.40
CA THR A 65 -8.90 21.86 24.65
C THR A 65 -9.39 22.47 25.96
N ILE A 66 -8.47 22.83 26.88
CA ILE A 66 -8.85 23.16 28.26
C ILE A 66 -8.80 24.66 28.56
N THR A 67 -7.71 25.41 28.32
CA THR A 67 -7.66 26.86 28.66
C THR A 67 -6.38 27.61 28.19
N ALA A 68 -5.56 27.06 27.29
CA ALA A 68 -4.20 27.60 27.05
C ALA A 68 -4.12 28.69 25.98
N SER A 69 -3.23 29.66 26.18
CA SER A 69 -2.86 30.68 25.18
C SER A 69 -2.16 30.04 23.97
N PRO A 70 -2.48 30.45 22.71
CA PRO A 70 -1.80 29.98 21.49
C PRO A 70 -0.27 30.10 21.53
N SER A 71 0.26 31.06 22.30
CA SER A 71 1.71 31.24 22.47
C SER A 71 2.37 30.05 23.19
N ILE A 72 1.72 29.48 24.20
CA ILE A 72 2.24 28.35 24.97
C ILE A 72 2.26 27.10 24.09
N GLN A 73 1.19 26.87 23.33
CA GLN A 73 1.10 25.74 22.40
C GLN A 73 2.21 25.81 21.35
N SER A 74 2.43 26.99 20.75
CA SER A 74 3.51 27.21 19.79
C SER A 74 4.90 26.92 20.38
N SER A 75 5.18 27.38 21.60
CA SER A 75 6.44 27.09 22.30
C SER A 75 6.62 25.59 22.58
N THR A 76 5.57 24.90 23.02
CA THR A 76 5.60 23.45 23.29
C THR A 76 5.82 22.64 22.01
N LEU A 77 5.14 22.99 20.91
CA LEU A 77 5.33 22.37 19.60
C LEU A 77 6.75 22.59 19.06
N LEU A 78 7.32 23.79 19.25
CA LEU A 78 8.70 24.08 18.88
C LEU A 78 9.70 23.25 19.70
N LEU A 79 9.43 23.03 20.99
CA LEU A 79 10.25 22.16 21.84
C LEU A 79 10.20 20.72 21.35
N ALA A 80 9.01 20.17 21.09
CA ALA A 80 8.86 18.82 20.55
C ALA A 80 9.61 18.67 19.21
N LYS A 81 9.48 19.66 18.31
CA LYS A 81 10.21 19.68 17.03
C LYS A 81 11.73 19.67 17.24
N ARG A 82 12.25 20.47 18.18
CA ARG A 82 13.68 20.50 18.48
C ARG A 82 14.18 19.16 19.02
N LEU A 83 13.45 18.51 19.91
CA LEU A 83 13.81 17.17 20.43
C LEU A 83 13.94 16.14 19.30
N LEU A 84 13.01 16.15 18.35
CA LEU A 84 13.07 15.26 17.18
C LEU A 84 14.26 15.56 16.28
N LEU A 85 14.57 16.84 16.03
CA LEU A 85 15.67 17.24 15.16
C LEU A 85 17.05 17.09 15.81
N SER A 86 17.18 17.33 17.11
CA SER A 86 18.43 17.16 17.86
C SER A 86 18.89 15.70 17.95
N SER A 87 17.97 14.74 17.75
CA SER A 87 18.30 13.32 17.63
C SER A 87 18.87 12.92 16.26
N SER A 88 18.82 13.81 15.27
CA SER A 88 19.26 13.55 13.90
C SER A 88 20.50 14.39 13.57
N SER A 89 21.68 13.75 13.68
CA SER A 89 22.98 14.38 13.40
C SER A 89 23.22 14.66 11.90
N SER A 90 22.42 14.06 10.99
CA SER A 90 22.53 14.30 9.56
C SER A 90 21.21 14.02 8.81
N ASN A 91 20.70 15.03 8.09
CA ASN A 91 19.61 14.96 7.11
C ASN A 91 18.23 14.46 7.65
N PRO A 92 17.10 14.52 6.90
CA PRO A 92 15.74 14.40 7.45
C PRO A 92 15.51 13.10 8.27
N PRO A 93 14.50 13.08 9.16
CA PRO A 93 14.31 12.00 10.13
C PRO A 93 14.26 10.62 9.45
N GLN A 94 15.31 9.82 9.62
CA GLN A 94 15.39 8.45 9.13
C GLN A 94 14.51 7.46 9.92
N ASN A 95 13.85 7.92 10.99
CA ASN A 95 12.96 7.11 11.80
C ASN A 95 11.49 7.36 11.41
N PRO A 96 10.69 6.31 11.12
CA PRO A 96 9.27 6.45 10.83
C PRO A 96 8.50 7.11 11.99
N PHE A 97 8.81 6.80 13.26
CA PHE A 97 8.13 7.42 14.40
C PHE A 97 8.37 8.93 14.48
N SER A 98 9.62 9.37 14.31
CA SER A 98 9.94 10.80 14.26
C SER A 98 9.28 11.50 13.08
N SER A 99 9.24 10.85 11.91
CA SER A 99 8.55 11.38 10.72
C SER A 99 7.05 11.56 10.96
N PHE A 100 6.40 10.57 11.58
CA PHE A 100 4.98 10.66 11.95
C PHE A 100 4.73 11.81 12.93
N LEU A 101 5.48 11.91 14.03
CA LEU A 101 5.35 12.98 15.01
C LEU A 101 5.56 14.36 14.39
N LEU A 102 6.57 14.48 13.51
CA LEU A 102 6.89 15.72 12.83
C LEU A 102 5.77 16.12 11.84
N SER A 103 5.08 15.17 11.22
CA SER A 103 3.93 15.46 10.36
C SER A 103 2.77 16.10 11.15
N LEU A 104 2.50 15.58 12.35
CA LEU A 104 1.48 16.14 13.25
C LEU A 104 1.87 17.56 13.71
N ILE A 105 3.12 17.75 14.10
CA ILE A 105 3.63 19.07 14.53
C ILE A 105 3.54 20.08 13.38
N HIS A 106 4.00 19.73 12.17
CA HIS A 106 3.92 20.63 11.02
C HIS A 106 2.47 21.01 10.69
N HIS A 107 1.54 20.07 10.78
CA HIS A 107 0.12 20.36 10.58
C HIS A 107 -0.41 21.33 11.63
N LEU A 108 -0.11 21.10 12.92
CA LEU A 108 -0.47 22.02 14.00
C LEU A 108 0.17 23.40 13.88
N CYS A 109 1.35 23.49 13.25
CA CYS A 109 2.03 24.75 12.91
C CYS A 109 1.56 25.37 11.58
N ASN A 110 0.48 24.88 10.97
CA ASN A 110 -0.05 25.34 9.68
C ASN A 110 0.98 25.30 8.53
N GLN A 111 1.79 24.23 8.48
CA GLN A 111 2.76 23.96 7.42
C GLN A 111 2.36 22.72 6.61
N PRO A 112 1.34 22.83 5.72
CA PRO A 112 0.73 21.67 5.07
C PRO A 112 1.70 20.90 4.17
N ILE A 113 2.60 21.59 3.45
CA ILE A 113 3.60 20.96 2.59
C ILE A 113 4.57 20.14 3.45
N ASN A 114 5.17 20.73 4.48
CA ASN A 114 6.08 20.03 5.38
C ASN A 114 5.42 18.86 6.11
N ALA A 115 4.15 19.00 6.50
CA ALA A 115 3.37 17.93 7.10
C ALA A 115 3.21 16.75 6.14
N SER A 116 2.88 17.03 4.89
CA SER A 116 2.71 16.04 3.83
C SER A 116 4.02 15.34 3.49
N LEU A 117 5.11 16.09 3.29
CA LEU A 117 6.44 15.54 2.99
C LEU A 117 6.93 14.58 4.09
N THR A 118 6.77 14.99 5.35
CA THR A 118 7.17 14.16 6.50
C THR A 118 6.26 12.95 6.70
N LEU A 119 4.97 13.05 6.41
CA LEU A 119 4.08 11.90 6.40
C LEU A 119 4.44 10.89 5.30
N LEU A 120 4.74 11.38 4.09
CA LEU A 120 5.15 10.55 2.96
C LEU A 120 6.47 9.81 3.19
N ASN A 121 7.32 10.26 4.13
CA ASN A 121 8.50 9.48 4.54
C ASN A 121 8.13 8.13 5.14
N LEU A 122 6.95 7.97 5.76
CA LEU A 122 6.52 6.67 6.30
C LEU A 122 6.44 5.61 5.21
N PHE A 123 5.86 5.96 4.07
CA PHE A 123 5.74 5.08 2.91
C PHE A 123 7.09 4.79 2.24
N SER A 124 8.09 5.66 2.41
CA SER A 124 9.45 5.38 1.94
C SER A 124 10.25 4.49 2.91
N LEU A 125 10.12 4.73 4.23
CA LEU A 125 10.90 4.05 5.27
C LEU A 125 10.32 2.68 5.61
N GLU A 126 9.00 2.60 5.81
CA GLU A 126 8.26 1.42 6.26
C GLU A 126 6.98 1.25 5.44
N PRO A 127 7.08 0.93 4.13
CA PRO A 127 5.92 0.83 3.25
C PRO A 127 4.90 -0.21 3.73
N SER A 128 5.33 -1.44 4.06
CA SER A 128 4.43 -2.50 4.53
C SER A 128 3.58 -2.07 5.73
N LEU A 129 4.21 -1.48 6.75
CA LEU A 129 3.52 -0.98 7.93
C LEU A 129 2.59 0.19 7.59
N SER A 130 3.03 1.07 6.69
CA SER A 130 2.26 2.24 6.27
C SER A 130 0.98 1.85 5.52
N ARG A 131 1.08 0.86 4.62
CA ARG A 131 -0.02 0.32 3.82
C ARG A 131 -1.04 -0.44 4.66
N SER A 132 -0.60 -1.15 5.70
CA SER A 132 -1.45 -2.09 6.45
C SER A 132 -2.01 -1.52 7.76
N GLU A 133 -1.20 -0.82 8.55
CA GLU A 133 -1.55 -0.47 9.94
C GLU A 133 -1.67 1.04 10.18
N ILE A 134 -0.81 1.84 9.54
CA ILE A 134 -0.68 3.28 9.84
C ILE A 134 -1.67 4.10 9.03
N ALA A 135 -1.65 3.97 7.71
CA ALA A 135 -2.41 4.82 6.81
C ALA A 135 -2.98 4.05 5.60
N PRO A 136 -3.73 2.95 5.81
CA PRO A 136 -4.28 2.14 4.72
C PRO A 136 -5.20 2.94 3.79
N VAL A 137 -6.04 3.81 4.34
CA VAL A 137 -6.92 4.67 3.53
C VAL A 137 -6.13 5.64 2.66
N LEU A 138 -5.05 6.23 3.21
CA LEU A 138 -4.19 7.14 2.45
C LEU A 138 -3.43 6.40 1.33
N PHE A 139 -3.04 5.15 1.59
CA PHE A 139 -2.47 4.26 0.57
C PHE A 139 -3.46 4.01 -0.57
N GLU A 140 -4.70 3.67 -0.25
CA GLU A 140 -5.76 3.47 -1.24
C GLU A 140 -6.00 4.73 -2.08
N GLU A 141 -6.06 5.89 -1.45
CA GLU A 141 -6.38 7.17 -2.11
C GLU A 141 -5.24 7.68 -3.01
N LEU A 142 -3.99 7.55 -2.58
CA LEU A 142 -2.85 8.13 -3.31
C LEU A 142 -2.09 7.12 -4.17
N PHE A 143 -1.92 5.88 -3.71
CA PHE A 143 -0.99 4.94 -4.33
C PHE A 143 -1.70 3.94 -5.23
N LEU A 144 -2.86 3.43 -4.81
CA LEU A 144 -3.48 2.25 -5.43
C LEU A 144 -3.79 2.44 -6.92
N VAL A 145 -4.19 3.64 -7.32
CA VAL A 145 -4.45 3.98 -8.73
C VAL A 145 -3.23 3.76 -9.62
N HIS A 146 -2.02 3.99 -9.10
CA HIS A 146 -0.77 3.77 -9.83
C HIS A 146 -0.28 2.33 -9.78
N LEU A 147 -0.77 1.54 -8.82
CA LEU A 147 -0.35 0.15 -8.60
C LEU A 147 -1.26 -0.86 -9.29
N LEU A 148 -2.24 -0.41 -10.07
CA LEU A 148 -3.10 -1.29 -10.88
C LEU A 148 -2.32 -2.30 -11.73
N PRO A 149 -1.19 -1.95 -12.39
CA PRO A 149 -0.40 -2.93 -13.13
C PRO A 149 0.18 -4.04 -12.23
N VAL A 150 0.57 -3.72 -10.99
CA VAL A 150 1.05 -4.72 -10.01
C VAL A 150 -0.08 -5.67 -9.63
N LEU A 151 -1.28 -5.13 -9.38
CA LEU A 151 -2.47 -5.93 -9.05
C LEU A 151 -2.86 -6.86 -10.20
N HIS A 152 -2.82 -6.34 -11.44
CA HIS A 152 -3.12 -7.13 -12.63
C HIS A 152 -2.15 -8.29 -12.77
N TRP A 153 -0.84 -8.00 -12.72
CA TRP A 153 0.21 -9.01 -12.78
C TRP A 153 0.02 -10.08 -11.69
N HIS A 154 -0.23 -9.70 -10.44
CA HIS A 154 -0.46 -10.65 -9.35
C HIS A 154 -1.66 -11.55 -9.61
N ASN A 155 -2.78 -10.98 -10.06
CA ASN A 155 -3.99 -11.74 -10.38
C ASN A 155 -3.77 -12.71 -11.55
N GLU A 156 -3.01 -12.33 -12.57
CA GLU A 156 -2.64 -13.22 -13.69
C GLU A 156 -1.77 -14.38 -13.20
N GLN A 157 -0.71 -14.11 -12.43
CA GLN A 157 0.16 -15.15 -11.88
C GLN A 157 -0.63 -16.10 -10.97
N ARG A 158 -1.49 -15.56 -10.12
CA ARG A 158 -2.33 -16.33 -9.20
C ARG A 158 -3.31 -17.23 -9.97
N SER A 159 -3.94 -16.69 -11.01
CA SER A 159 -4.86 -17.45 -11.88
C SER A 159 -4.12 -18.56 -12.63
N SER A 160 -2.92 -18.28 -13.13
CA SER A 160 -2.07 -19.27 -13.80
C SER A 160 -1.76 -20.47 -12.88
N ILE A 161 -1.34 -20.23 -11.64
CA ILE A 161 -1.03 -21.29 -10.66
C ILE A 161 -2.29 -22.12 -10.35
N LEU A 162 -3.44 -21.46 -10.17
CA LEU A 162 -4.70 -22.12 -9.80
C LEU A 162 -5.41 -22.83 -10.95
N SER A 163 -5.15 -22.44 -12.20
CA SER A 163 -5.74 -23.08 -13.40
C SER A 163 -5.46 -24.59 -13.45
N SER A 164 -4.28 -25.01 -12.99
CA SER A 164 -3.91 -26.43 -12.89
C SER A 164 -4.77 -27.22 -11.89
N SER A 165 -5.23 -26.58 -10.79
CA SER A 165 -6.16 -27.21 -9.84
C SER A 165 -7.57 -27.33 -10.41
N LEU A 166 -8.00 -26.37 -11.23
CA LEU A 166 -9.30 -26.39 -11.88
C LEU A 166 -9.38 -27.53 -12.91
N SER A 167 -8.34 -27.72 -13.71
CA SER A 167 -8.24 -28.86 -14.64
C SER A 167 -8.29 -30.21 -13.92
N SER A 168 -7.68 -30.33 -12.73
CA SER A 168 -7.76 -31.53 -11.90
C SER A 168 -9.13 -31.75 -11.24
N LEU A 169 -9.95 -30.72 -11.09
CA LEU A 169 -11.33 -30.86 -10.61
C LEU A 169 -12.24 -31.39 -11.71
N GLN A 170 -12.07 -30.91 -12.94
CA GLN A 170 -12.85 -31.34 -14.10
C GLN A 170 -12.57 -32.81 -14.46
N SER A 171 -11.30 -33.26 -14.42
CA SER A 171 -10.96 -34.65 -14.71
C SER A 171 -11.42 -35.67 -13.65
N SER A 172 -11.78 -35.21 -12.45
CA SER A 172 -12.30 -36.07 -11.37
C SER A 172 -13.82 -36.21 -11.35
N SER A 173 -14.52 -35.54 -12.27
CA SER A 173 -15.98 -35.60 -12.41
C SER A 173 -16.45 -36.71 -13.37
N ASP A 174 -15.54 -37.42 -14.02
CA ASP A 174 -15.86 -38.37 -15.12
C ASP A 174 -15.93 -39.84 -14.68
N HIS A 175 -15.85 -40.15 -13.39
CA HIS A 175 -15.93 -41.52 -12.90
C HIS A 175 -16.82 -41.65 -11.68
N ASP A 176 -18.12 -41.67 -11.92
CA ASP A 176 -19.06 -42.53 -11.20
C ASP A 176 -20.11 -43.01 -12.23
N ASP A 177 -20.05 -44.30 -12.54
CA ASP A 177 -20.82 -45.01 -13.58
C ASP A 177 -22.33 -45.12 -13.26
N ASP A 178 -23.22 -44.94 -14.24
CA ASP A 178 -24.11 -46.03 -14.72
C ASP A 178 -24.88 -45.64 -16.01
N GLU A 179 -25.15 -46.65 -16.84
CA GLU A 179 -25.74 -46.59 -18.19
C GLU A 179 -27.11 -45.87 -18.26
N SER A 180 -27.29 -44.93 -19.21
CA SER A 180 -28.32 -45.00 -20.27
C SER A 180 -28.61 -43.67 -20.97
N ASN A 181 -28.63 -43.77 -22.30
CA ASN A 181 -29.38 -42.98 -23.30
C ASN A 181 -28.84 -41.64 -23.81
N GLU A 182 -28.91 -41.60 -25.15
CA GLU A 182 -28.52 -40.60 -26.13
C GLU A 182 -29.20 -39.23 -26.00
N ASP A 183 -28.58 -38.27 -26.69
CA ASP A 183 -29.12 -37.02 -27.23
C ASP A 183 -29.35 -35.82 -26.30
N ASN A 184 -28.43 -34.85 -26.39
CA ASN A 184 -28.64 -33.43 -26.79
C ASN A 184 -27.43 -32.60 -26.31
N SER A 185 -26.55 -32.15 -27.21
CA SER A 185 -26.63 -30.87 -27.91
C SER A 185 -26.60 -29.63 -27.00
N VAL A 186 -25.42 -28.97 -26.98
CA VAL A 186 -25.15 -27.51 -26.96
C VAL A 186 -25.73 -26.68 -25.79
N CYS A 187 -24.95 -25.67 -25.39
CA CYS A 187 -25.19 -24.59 -24.41
C CYS A 187 -25.30 -25.05 -22.95
N ASP A 188 -24.60 -24.45 -21.99
CA ASP A 188 -24.35 -23.03 -21.82
C ASP A 188 -23.09 -22.83 -20.96
N ASP A 189 -22.48 -21.67 -21.15
CA ASP A 189 -21.36 -21.10 -20.42
C ASP A 189 -21.74 -20.87 -18.94
N VAL A 190 -21.95 -21.95 -18.20
CA VAL A 190 -22.08 -21.88 -16.75
C VAL A 190 -20.65 -21.77 -16.24
N SER A 191 -20.19 -20.55 -16.07
CA SER A 191 -19.14 -20.20 -15.12
C SER A 191 -19.53 -20.76 -13.76
N VAL A 192 -19.26 -22.04 -13.54
CA VAL A 192 -19.44 -22.70 -12.26
C VAL A 192 -18.42 -22.02 -11.36
N VAL A 193 -18.90 -21.08 -10.56
CA VAL A 193 -18.13 -20.45 -9.50
C VAL A 193 -17.71 -21.57 -8.56
N VAL A 194 -16.53 -22.15 -8.81
CA VAL A 194 -15.99 -23.22 -7.99
C VAL A 194 -15.72 -22.61 -6.61
N PRO A 195 -16.34 -23.12 -5.54
CA PRO A 195 -16.10 -22.59 -4.20
C PRO A 195 -14.61 -22.62 -3.88
N CYS A 196 -14.02 -21.49 -3.44
CA CYS A 196 -12.59 -21.38 -3.17
C CYS A 196 -12.08 -22.46 -2.21
N ALA A 197 -12.91 -22.89 -1.24
CA ALA A 197 -12.58 -24.00 -0.34
C ALA A 197 -12.33 -25.32 -1.09
N LYS A 198 -13.06 -25.60 -2.18
CA LYS A 198 -12.83 -26.80 -3.02
C LYS A 198 -11.54 -26.69 -3.82
N LEU A 199 -11.23 -25.50 -4.37
CA LEU A 199 -9.95 -25.25 -5.05
C LEU A 199 -8.75 -25.42 -4.11
N LEU A 200 -8.83 -24.87 -2.90
CA LEU A 200 -7.78 -25.00 -1.89
C LEU A 200 -7.61 -26.45 -1.41
N SER A 201 -8.70 -27.22 -1.32
CA SER A 201 -8.64 -28.62 -0.87
C SER A 201 -7.90 -29.56 -1.82
N LYS A 202 -7.85 -29.22 -3.12
CA LYS A 202 -7.15 -30.00 -4.16
C LYS A 202 -5.81 -29.38 -4.59
N MET A 203 -5.36 -28.33 -3.90
CA MET A 203 -4.09 -27.68 -4.22
C MET A 203 -2.93 -28.62 -3.88
N SER A 204 -2.04 -28.84 -4.85
CA SER A 204 -0.83 -29.63 -4.61
C SER A 204 0.16 -28.88 -3.71
N GLY A 205 1.11 -29.60 -3.11
CA GLY A 205 2.18 -28.98 -2.32
C GLY A 205 3.06 -28.01 -3.14
N SER A 206 3.26 -28.26 -4.44
CA SER A 206 4.02 -27.37 -5.32
C SER A 206 3.26 -26.07 -5.57
N GLN A 207 1.96 -26.16 -5.88
CA GLN A 207 1.10 -24.99 -6.07
C GLN A 207 1.00 -24.15 -4.80
N ALA A 208 0.92 -24.80 -3.63
CA ALA A 208 0.94 -24.10 -2.34
C ALA A 208 2.23 -23.28 -2.14
N SER A 209 3.37 -23.86 -2.51
CA SER A 209 4.67 -23.21 -2.43
C SER A 209 4.79 -22.05 -3.43
N GLU A 210 4.36 -22.26 -4.67
CA GLU A 210 4.34 -21.24 -5.72
C GLU A 210 3.46 -20.06 -5.32
N LEU A 211 2.26 -20.32 -4.77
CA LEU A 211 1.36 -19.27 -4.31
C LEU A 211 1.97 -18.48 -3.14
N LYS A 212 2.63 -19.17 -2.19
CA LYS A 212 3.32 -18.51 -1.08
C LYS A 212 4.47 -17.63 -1.55
N GLU A 213 5.21 -18.07 -2.56
CA GLU A 213 6.25 -17.27 -3.20
C GLU A 213 5.68 -16.08 -3.95
N LEU A 214 4.58 -16.26 -4.68
CA LEU A 214 3.87 -15.19 -5.37
C LEU A 214 3.39 -14.11 -4.40
N GLU A 215 2.76 -14.47 -3.27
CA GLU A 215 2.29 -13.49 -2.27
C GLU A 215 3.46 -12.71 -1.67
N ARG A 216 4.59 -13.37 -1.41
CA ARG A 216 5.81 -12.69 -0.92
C ARG A 216 6.34 -11.69 -1.96
N ASN A 217 6.47 -12.11 -3.22
CA ASN A 217 6.97 -11.26 -4.30
C ASN A 217 6.02 -10.08 -4.55
N TYR A 218 4.72 -10.29 -4.44
CA TYR A 218 3.71 -9.24 -4.55
C TYR A 218 3.85 -8.17 -3.47
N GLU A 219 4.03 -8.56 -2.20
CA GLU A 219 4.26 -7.61 -1.11
C GLU A 219 5.59 -6.83 -1.31
N GLU A 220 6.64 -7.49 -1.80
CA GLU A 220 7.92 -6.84 -2.12
C GLU A 220 7.77 -5.81 -3.26
N LEU A 221 7.01 -6.15 -4.32
CA LEU A 221 6.71 -5.23 -5.41
C LEU A 221 5.86 -4.05 -4.94
N LEU A 222 4.85 -4.29 -4.09
CA LEU A 222 4.07 -3.21 -3.49
C LEU A 222 4.97 -2.26 -2.69
N ASP A 223 5.86 -2.81 -1.87
CA ASP A 223 6.76 -2.02 -1.04
C ASP A 223 7.73 -1.17 -1.86
N GLU A 224 8.32 -1.75 -2.91
CA GLU A 224 9.24 -1.02 -3.78
C GLU A 224 8.53 0.08 -4.56
N ASN A 225 7.39 -0.22 -5.17
CA ASN A 225 6.63 0.81 -5.88
C ASN A 225 6.10 1.88 -4.91
N CYS A 226 5.73 1.51 -3.68
CA CYS A 226 5.32 2.48 -2.67
C CYS A 226 6.46 3.46 -2.33
N ARG A 227 7.72 3.00 -2.24
CA ARG A 227 8.89 3.88 -2.09
C ARG A 227 9.04 4.84 -3.27
N VAL A 228 8.91 4.31 -4.49
CA VAL A 228 9.03 5.09 -5.75
C VAL A 228 7.96 6.18 -5.81
N PHE A 229 6.69 5.83 -5.61
CA PHE A 229 5.58 6.79 -5.65
C PHE A 229 5.62 7.78 -4.48
N ALA A 230 6.04 7.36 -3.29
CA ALA A 230 6.22 8.30 -2.17
C ALA A 230 7.26 9.38 -2.49
N ASN A 231 8.35 9.03 -3.18
CA ASN A 231 9.34 10.01 -3.63
C ASN A 231 8.81 10.89 -4.77
N TYR A 232 8.05 10.32 -5.70
CA TYR A 232 7.37 11.10 -6.75
C TYR A 232 6.43 12.14 -6.15
N PHE A 233 5.57 11.77 -5.19
CA PHE A 233 4.66 12.70 -4.52
C PHE A 233 5.40 13.82 -3.78
N LYS A 234 6.56 13.52 -3.16
CA LYS A 234 7.40 14.56 -2.54
C LYS A 234 7.92 15.56 -3.58
N GLN A 235 8.40 15.08 -4.72
CA GLN A 235 8.84 15.95 -5.81
C GLN A 235 7.68 16.84 -6.32
N VAL A 236 6.46 16.28 -6.44
CA VAL A 236 5.26 17.05 -6.83
C VAL A 236 4.99 18.18 -5.85
N LEU A 237 5.09 17.91 -4.55
CA LEU A 237 4.91 18.93 -3.51
C LEU A 237 6.02 19.99 -3.52
N GLU A 238 7.28 19.58 -3.64
CA GLU A 238 8.44 20.49 -3.65
C GLU A 238 8.40 21.42 -4.87
N ASN A 239 8.10 20.90 -6.06
CA ASN A 239 8.02 21.72 -7.28
C ASN A 239 6.81 22.66 -7.30
N SER A 240 5.74 22.35 -6.58
CA SER A 240 4.61 23.27 -6.44
C SER A 240 4.93 24.52 -5.59
N SER A 241 6.06 24.50 -4.85
CA SER A 241 6.52 25.64 -4.05
C SER A 241 7.47 26.60 -4.79
N ASP A 242 8.18 26.11 -5.82
CA ASP A 242 9.13 26.88 -6.64
C ASP A 242 8.65 26.95 -8.10
N SER A 243 7.92 28.01 -8.46
CA SER A 243 7.76 28.45 -9.87
C SER A 243 7.15 27.47 -10.90
N GLY A 244 6.05 26.80 -10.56
CA GLY A 244 4.87 26.64 -11.43
C GLY A 244 4.94 26.07 -12.86
N LEU A 245 6.03 25.44 -13.34
CA LEU A 245 6.13 25.03 -14.76
C LEU A 245 6.77 23.66 -15.04
N ILE A 246 7.19 22.89 -14.02
CA ILE A 246 7.77 21.56 -14.23
C ILE A 246 6.68 20.51 -14.06
N ILE A 247 6.23 19.94 -15.19
CA ILE A 247 5.39 18.75 -15.20
C ILE A 247 6.27 17.58 -14.73
N ILE A 248 5.94 17.00 -13.58
CA ILE A 248 6.58 15.78 -13.11
C ILE A 248 5.79 14.62 -13.67
N THR A 249 6.44 13.79 -14.47
CA THR A 249 5.81 12.59 -15.01
C THR A 249 5.75 11.51 -13.95
N PRO A 250 4.61 10.81 -13.79
CA PRO A 250 4.52 9.65 -12.92
C PRO A 250 5.60 8.61 -13.27
N PRO A 251 6.24 7.97 -12.27
CA PRO A 251 7.20 6.91 -12.52
C PRO A 251 6.48 5.66 -13.02
N SER A 252 7.15 4.90 -13.90
CA SER A 252 6.65 3.60 -14.34
C SER A 252 6.68 2.58 -13.19
N VAL A 253 5.67 1.71 -13.17
CA VAL A 253 5.58 0.62 -12.19
C VAL A 253 6.72 -0.39 -12.40
N VAL A 254 7.41 -0.71 -11.32
CA VAL A 254 8.42 -1.76 -11.28
C VAL A 254 7.71 -3.10 -11.13
N LEU A 255 7.76 -3.94 -12.17
CA LEU A 255 7.22 -5.31 -12.15
C LEU A 255 8.30 -6.39 -12.05
N MET A 256 9.56 -6.05 -12.37
CA MET A 256 10.68 -6.98 -12.36
C MET A 256 11.85 -6.43 -11.56
N LYS A 257 12.06 -7.01 -10.38
CA LYS A 257 13.36 -6.99 -9.71
C LYS A 257 13.57 -8.19 -8.77
N ILE A 258 13.28 -9.41 -9.22
CA ILE A 258 13.96 -10.61 -8.72
C ILE A 258 14.24 -11.53 -9.92
N GLU A 259 15.26 -11.20 -10.71
CA GLU A 259 15.97 -12.22 -11.46
C GLU A 259 16.91 -12.94 -10.48
N LYS A 260 16.58 -14.20 -10.20
CA LYS A 260 17.41 -15.30 -9.72
C LYS A 260 18.84 -14.95 -9.28
N VAL A 261 19.13 -15.11 -7.98
CA VAL A 261 20.45 -15.61 -7.56
C VAL A 261 20.52 -17.08 -8.00
N GLY A 262 20.99 -17.29 -9.23
CA GLY A 262 21.10 -18.61 -9.82
C GLY A 262 21.39 -18.59 -11.31
N GLY A 263 22.61 -18.22 -11.66
CA GLY A 263 23.26 -18.62 -12.92
C GLY A 263 22.96 -17.76 -14.15
N ALA A 264 24.03 -17.18 -14.70
CA ALA A 264 24.21 -16.59 -16.03
C ALA A 264 23.24 -17.11 -17.10
N ASP A 265 22.58 -16.23 -17.87
CA ASP A 265 23.14 -15.56 -19.05
C ASP A 265 22.09 -14.66 -19.71
N GLN A 266 22.57 -13.73 -20.53
CA GLN A 266 21.87 -12.70 -21.30
C GLN A 266 20.62 -13.20 -22.06
N LEU A 267 19.57 -12.37 -22.19
CA LEU A 267 19.18 -11.72 -23.46
C LEU A 267 17.74 -11.14 -23.52
N HIS A 268 17.69 -9.97 -24.18
CA HIS A 268 16.60 -9.40 -25.01
C HIS A 268 15.28 -8.94 -24.37
N GLN A 269 15.17 -7.61 -24.24
CA GLN A 269 13.92 -6.87 -24.45
C GLN A 269 13.25 -7.35 -25.74
N LYS A 270 12.07 -7.97 -25.62
CA LYS A 270 11.13 -8.12 -26.73
C LYS A 270 10.05 -7.06 -26.57
N GLN A 271 10.01 -6.16 -27.54
CA GLN A 271 8.93 -5.20 -27.75
C GLN A 271 7.62 -5.89 -28.12
N ASP A 272 6.53 -5.27 -27.66
CA ASP A 272 5.14 -5.30 -28.12
C ASP A 272 4.71 -6.37 -29.13
N GLU A 273 3.81 -7.25 -28.68
CA GLU A 273 2.78 -7.80 -29.55
C GLU A 273 1.38 -7.35 -29.08
N ASN A 274 0.74 -6.64 -29.99
CA ASN A 274 -0.57 -6.01 -29.94
C ASN A 274 -1.69 -7.04 -29.75
N ILE A 275 -2.31 -7.07 -28.56
CA ILE A 275 -3.57 -7.78 -28.33
C ILE A 275 -4.68 -6.74 -28.18
N LYS A 276 -5.53 -6.69 -29.20
CA LYS A 276 -6.77 -5.92 -29.25
C LYS A 276 -7.76 -6.52 -28.24
N SER A 277 -8.09 -5.79 -27.19
CA SER A 277 -9.22 -6.13 -26.29
C SER A 277 -10.23 -5.00 -26.33
N GLU A 278 -11.48 -5.35 -26.65
CA GLU A 278 -12.62 -4.44 -26.70
C GLU A 278 -13.00 -3.99 -25.28
N GLU A 279 -13.11 -2.67 -25.07
CA GLU A 279 -13.50 -2.05 -23.80
C GLU A 279 -15.02 -2.08 -23.60
N PRO A 280 -15.52 -2.50 -22.42
CA PRO A 280 -16.81 -2.06 -21.92
C PRO A 280 -16.65 -0.74 -21.13
N GLN A 281 -17.36 0.28 -21.60
CA GLN A 281 -17.37 1.65 -21.09
C GLN A 281 -18.19 1.75 -19.79
N TRP A 282 -17.56 1.69 -18.60
CA TRP A 282 -18.28 1.81 -17.31
C TRP A 282 -17.85 3.04 -16.49
N GLU A 283 -18.82 3.90 -16.18
CA GLU A 283 -18.65 5.10 -15.37
C GLU A 283 -18.46 4.79 -13.88
N ASN A 284 -17.57 5.55 -13.23
CA ASN A 284 -17.27 5.63 -11.78
C ASN A 284 -16.27 4.61 -11.19
N GLY A 285 -14.97 4.96 -11.27
CA GLY A 285 -13.82 4.23 -10.73
C GLY A 285 -13.75 4.00 -9.21
N ARG A 286 -14.74 4.44 -8.42
CA ARG A 286 -14.82 4.13 -6.98
C ARG A 286 -15.45 2.76 -6.69
N GLY A 287 -16.32 2.27 -7.60
CA GLY A 287 -16.94 0.95 -7.48
C GLY A 287 -16.00 -0.18 -7.93
N PHE A 288 -15.17 0.08 -8.95
CA PHE A 288 -14.28 -0.91 -9.54
C PHE A 288 -13.20 -1.39 -8.57
N LEU A 289 -12.50 -0.48 -7.87
CA LEU A 289 -11.46 -0.87 -6.90
C LEU A 289 -12.02 -1.72 -5.76
N ARG A 290 -13.24 -1.41 -5.30
CA ARG A 290 -13.93 -2.18 -4.25
C ARG A 290 -14.43 -3.54 -4.77
N ALA A 291 -14.89 -3.61 -6.02
CA ALA A 291 -15.29 -4.86 -6.67
C ALA A 291 -14.09 -5.77 -6.97
N LEU A 292 -12.95 -5.20 -7.39
CA LEU A 292 -11.68 -5.92 -7.55
C LEU A 292 -11.20 -6.46 -6.21
N TRP A 293 -11.32 -5.67 -5.13
CA TRP A 293 -11.04 -6.11 -3.76
C TRP A 293 -11.99 -7.20 -3.25
N LEU A 294 -13.26 -7.19 -3.66
CA LEU A 294 -14.25 -8.21 -3.28
C LEU A 294 -14.13 -9.51 -4.11
N LEU A 295 -13.50 -9.44 -5.29
CA LEU A 295 -13.09 -10.59 -6.10
C LEU A 295 -11.79 -11.23 -5.60
N VAL A 296 -11.08 -10.58 -4.67
CA VAL A 296 -10.02 -11.19 -3.88
C VAL A 296 -10.68 -11.83 -2.66
N PRO A 297 -10.80 -13.17 -2.57
CA PRO A 297 -11.10 -13.79 -1.30
C PRO A 297 -9.95 -13.44 -0.37
N THR A 298 -10.28 -12.72 0.70
CA THR A 298 -9.45 -12.38 1.86
C THR A 298 -8.32 -13.39 2.02
N SER A 299 -7.09 -12.88 2.08
CA SER A 299 -5.88 -13.64 2.42
C SER A 299 -6.22 -14.72 3.43
N VAL A 300 -5.90 -15.97 3.09
CA VAL A 300 -5.87 -17.05 4.06
C VAL A 300 -4.93 -16.59 5.15
N VAL A 301 -5.48 -16.15 6.26
CA VAL A 301 -4.74 -15.91 7.49
C VAL A 301 -4.23 -17.29 7.90
N PHE A 302 -3.00 -17.63 7.52
CA PHE A 302 -2.25 -18.67 8.21
C PHE A 302 -1.91 -18.11 9.58
N VAL A 303 -2.91 -18.13 10.48
CA VAL A 303 -2.67 -18.02 11.92
C VAL A 303 -1.76 -19.18 12.29
N ASN A 304 -0.57 -18.83 12.74
CA ASN A 304 0.38 -19.68 13.41
C ASN A 304 -0.33 -20.66 14.36
N ALA A 305 -0.42 -21.93 13.98
CA ALA A 305 -0.52 -23.01 14.94
C ALA A 305 0.87 -23.20 15.56
N ARG A 306 1.20 -22.40 16.57
CA ARG A 306 2.31 -22.70 17.47
C ARG A 306 1.84 -23.76 18.45
N LYS A 307 2.39 -24.96 18.30
CA LYS A 307 2.64 -25.87 19.43
C LYS A 307 3.96 -25.48 20.07
#